data_AF-A0A1V1PIR4-F1
#
_entry.id   AF-A0A1V1PIR4-F1
#
_cell.length_a   1.000
_cell.length_b   1.000
_cell.length_c   1.000
_cell.angle_alpha   90.00
_cell.angle_beta   90.00
_cell.angle_gamma   90.00
#
_symmetry.space_group_name_H-M   'P 1'
#
loop_
_entity.id
_entity.type
_entity.pdbx_description
1 polymer ?
#
loop_
_entity_poly.entity_id
_entity_poly.type
_entity_poly.pdbx_seq_one_letter_code
_entity_poly.pdbx_strand_id
1 'polypeptide(L)'
;MLENPTLQDHEALTDLLIATLHLKEELTARNQVKKLSDTDRSHLAGDCQRVYIQLVDHWIDYVRYIQKRYPFLYSLAVRQNPFDMDALVEVHANVTKK
;
A
#
# COMPACT_ATOMS: atom_id res chain seq x y z
N MET A 1 -16.69 23.61 5.83
CA MET A 1 -16.43 22.93 7.12
C MET A 1 -14.92 22.96 7.36
N LEU A 2 -14.47 23.23 8.58
CA LEU A 2 -13.06 23.10 8.96
C LEU A 2 -12.83 21.64 9.31
N GLU A 3 -12.31 20.86 8.37
CA GLU A 3 -11.92 19.47 8.61
C GLU A 3 -10.59 19.48 9.37
N ASN A 4 -10.53 18.75 10.48
CA ASN A 4 -9.30 18.56 11.24
C ASN A 4 -8.47 17.48 10.55
N PRO A 5 -7.30 17.79 9.98
CA PRO A 5 -6.48 16.83 9.24
C PRO A 5 -6.12 15.60 10.08
N THR A 6 -5.91 15.78 11.39
CA THR A 6 -5.60 14.68 12.32
C THR A 6 -6.75 13.70 12.45
N LEU A 7 -8.00 14.16 12.37
CA LEU A 7 -9.17 13.28 12.46
C LEU A 7 -9.32 12.44 11.18
N GLN A 8 -9.09 13.05 10.01
CA GLN A 8 -9.15 12.36 8.71
C GLN A 8 -8.07 11.28 8.60
N ASP A 9 -6.85 11.56 9.06
CA ASP A 9 -5.77 10.57 9.10
C ASP A 9 -6.16 9.34 9.97
N HIS A 10 -6.80 9.57 11.11
CA HIS A 10 -7.26 8.50 12.00
C HIS A 10 -8.39 7.66 11.38
N GLU A 11 -9.34 8.30 10.69
CA GLU A 11 -10.41 7.61 9.98
C GLU A 11 -9.85 6.76 8.83
N ALA A 12 -8.98 7.33 8.00
CA ALA A 12 -8.39 6.61 6.86
C ALA A 12 -7.52 5.42 7.29
N LEU A 13 -6.79 5.52 8.41
CA LEU A 13 -6.06 4.37 8.96
C LEU A 13 -7.02 3.28 9.46
N THR A 14 -8.11 3.67 10.12
CA THR A 14 -9.12 2.74 10.64
C THR A 14 -9.81 2.00 9.49
N ASP A 15 -10.15 2.70 8.41
CA ASP A 15 -10.76 2.10 7.23
C ASP A 15 -9.83 1.08 6.54
N LEU A 16 -8.53 1.40 6.44
CA LEU A 16 -7.55 0.45 5.91
C LEU A 16 -7.44 -0.80 6.79
N LEU A 17 -7.43 -0.63 8.12
CA LEU A 17 -7.39 -1.74 9.07
C LEU A 17 -8.62 -2.64 8.93
N ILE A 18 -9.81 -2.06 8.83
CA ILE A 18 -11.06 -2.80 8.62
C ILE A 18 -11.00 -3.60 7.31
N ALA A 19 -10.62 -2.95 6.20
CA ALA A 19 -10.53 -3.62 4.90
C ALA A 19 -9.51 -4.78 4.91
N THR A 20 -8.37 -4.59 5.56
CA THR A 20 -7.31 -5.60 5.66
C THR A 20 -7.74 -6.79 6.53
N LEU A 21 -8.38 -6.52 7.66
CA LEU A 21 -8.90 -7.57 8.55
C LEU A 21 -10.02 -8.36 7.87
N HIS A 22 -10.94 -7.68 7.17
CA HIS A 22 -11.99 -8.34 6.41
C HIS A 22 -11.41 -9.25 5.30
N LEU A 23 -10.45 -8.75 4.51
CA LEU A 23 -9.80 -9.56 3.48
C LEU A 23 -9.11 -10.79 4.09
N LYS A 24 -8.45 -10.64 5.25
CA LYS A 24 -7.85 -11.75 5.97
C LYS A 24 -8.90 -12.78 6.40
N GLU A 25 -10.04 -12.36 6.93
CA GLU A 25 -11.15 -13.24 7.33
C GLU A 25 -11.67 -14.04 6.13
N GLU A 26 -11.95 -13.37 5.02
CA GLU A 26 -12.40 -13.99 3.77
C GLU A 26 -11.40 -15.03 3.24
N LEU A 27 -10.11 -14.69 3.22
CA LEU A 27 -9.06 -15.63 2.79
C LEU A 27 -8.91 -16.81 3.75
N THR A 28 -9.07 -16.60 5.05
CA THR A 28 -8.95 -17.67 6.07
C THR A 28 -10.15 -18.61 6.04
N ALA A 29 -11.35 -18.11 5.73
CA ALA A 29 -12.56 -18.92 5.61
C ALA A 29 -12.55 -19.83 4.36
N ARG A 30 -11.73 -19.52 3.35
CA ARG A 30 -11.73 -20.17 2.04
C ARG A 30 -10.59 -21.19 1.91
N ASN A 31 -10.88 -22.46 2.22
CA ASN A 31 -9.91 -23.56 2.20
C ASN A 31 -9.24 -23.84 0.83
N GLN A 32 -9.88 -23.50 -0.30
CA GLN A 32 -9.35 -23.76 -1.66
C GLN A 32 -9.60 -22.59 -2.61
N VAL A 33 -8.75 -21.56 -2.54
CA VAL A 33 -8.81 -20.35 -3.39
C VAL A 33 -8.85 -20.69 -4.89
N LYS A 34 -8.15 -21.76 -5.32
CA LYS A 34 -8.13 -22.21 -6.72
C LYS A 34 -9.45 -22.77 -7.24
N LYS A 35 -10.39 -23.13 -6.35
CA LYS A 35 -11.69 -23.75 -6.70
C LYS A 35 -12.89 -22.87 -6.42
N LEU A 36 -12.67 -21.57 -6.22
CA LEU A 36 -13.76 -20.62 -6.01
C LEU A 36 -14.68 -20.56 -7.23
N SER A 37 -15.92 -20.10 -7.03
CA SER A 37 -16.76 -19.67 -8.15
C SER A 37 -16.20 -18.37 -8.77
N ASP A 38 -16.68 -18.00 -9.96
CA ASP A 38 -16.29 -16.72 -10.57
C ASP A 38 -16.80 -15.52 -9.75
N THR A 39 -17.98 -15.66 -9.14
CA THR A 39 -18.55 -14.66 -8.23
C THR A 39 -17.64 -14.46 -7.01
N ASP A 40 -17.21 -15.55 -6.38
CA ASP A 40 -16.31 -15.51 -5.22
C ASP A 40 -14.94 -14.94 -5.56
N ARG A 41 -14.39 -15.29 -6.72
CA ARG A 41 -13.14 -14.69 -7.23
C ARG A 41 -13.28 -13.19 -7.40
N SER A 42 -14.39 -12.74 -7.99
CA SER A 42 -14.65 -11.32 -8.22
C SER A 42 -14.82 -10.54 -6.92
N HIS A 43 -15.48 -11.15 -5.92
CA HIS A 43 -15.58 -10.58 -4.57
C HIS A 43 -14.21 -10.37 -3.93
N LEU A 44 -13.39 -11.43 -3.86
CA LEU A 44 -12.03 -11.33 -3.32
C LEU A 44 -11.15 -10.33 -4.08
N ALA A 45 -11.29 -10.26 -5.41
CA ALA A 45 -10.59 -9.27 -6.21
C ALA A 45 -10.98 -7.84 -5.81
N GLY A 46 -12.26 -7.59 -5.57
CA GLY A 46 -12.76 -6.32 -5.04
C GLY A 46 -12.22 -5.98 -3.65
N ASP A 47 -12.14 -6.96 -2.75
CA ASP A 47 -11.58 -6.75 -1.41
C ASP A 47 -10.07 -6.49 -1.43
N CYS A 48 -9.33 -7.24 -2.26
CA CYS A 48 -7.93 -6.94 -2.54
C CYS A 48 -7.77 -5.51 -3.08
N GLN A 49 -8.55 -5.13 -4.08
CA GLN A 49 -8.48 -3.79 -4.67
C GLN A 49 -8.73 -2.71 -3.62
N ARG A 50 -9.74 -2.90 -2.74
CA ARG A 50 -10.06 -1.97 -1.64
C ARG A 50 -8.89 -1.76 -0.69
N VAL A 51 -8.16 -2.82 -0.36
CA VAL A 51 -6.96 -2.74 0.49
C VAL A 51 -5.81 -2.06 -0.25
N TYR A 52 -5.53 -2.45 -1.49
CA TYR A 52 -4.39 -1.92 -2.25
C TYR A 52 -4.52 -0.42 -2.55
N ILE A 53 -5.72 0.07 -2.90
CA ILE A 53 -5.94 1.50 -3.14
C ILE A 53 -5.60 2.31 -1.88
N GLN A 54 -6.14 1.92 -0.73
CA GLN A 54 -5.90 2.59 0.55
C GLN A 54 -4.43 2.51 1.00
N LEU A 55 -3.74 1.39 0.74
CA LEU A 55 -2.31 1.25 1.03
C LEU A 55 -1.46 2.21 0.19
N VAL A 56 -1.78 2.36 -1.11
CA VAL A 56 -1.07 3.29 -2.01
C VAL A 56 -1.26 4.73 -1.54
N ASP A 57 -2.48 5.13 -1.19
CA ASP A 57 -2.78 6.48 -0.71
C ASP A 57 -1.98 6.80 0.58
N HIS A 58 -2.05 5.91 1.57
CA HIS A 58 -1.28 6.05 2.82
C HIS A 58 0.22 6.08 2.61
N TRP A 59 0.73 5.28 1.69
CA TRP A 59 2.16 5.28 1.36
C TRP A 59 2.59 6.59 0.72
N ILE A 60 1.81 7.15 -0.20
CA ILE A 60 2.10 8.45 -0.82
C ILE A 60 2.16 9.54 0.25
N ASP A 61 1.20 9.55 1.18
CA ASP A 61 1.15 10.55 2.25
C ASP A 61 2.30 10.39 3.25
N TYR A 62 2.66 9.15 3.59
CA TYR A 62 3.86 8.85 4.35
C TYR A 62 5.13 9.36 3.65
N VAL A 63 5.29 9.07 2.36
CA VAL A 63 6.46 9.47 1.57
C VAL A 63 6.55 11.00 1.48
N ARG A 64 5.42 11.72 1.29
CA ARG A 64 5.36 13.19 1.35
C ARG A 64 5.74 13.74 2.72
N TYR A 65 5.25 13.11 3.79
CA TYR A 65 5.56 13.49 5.16
C TYR A 65 7.07 13.40 5.45
N ILE A 66 7.70 12.26 5.11
CA ILE A 66 9.14 12.08 5.34
C ILE A 66 9.98 12.92 4.37
N GLN A 67 9.52 13.18 3.14
CA GLN A 67 10.21 14.10 2.23
C GLN A 67 10.39 15.49 2.87
N LYS A 68 9.34 15.99 3.51
CA LYS A 68 9.32 17.32 4.13
C LYS A 68 10.10 17.37 5.45
N ARG A 69 10.02 16.32 6.28
CA ARG A 69 10.54 16.34 7.66
C ARG A 69 11.85 15.58 7.85
N TYR A 70 12.10 14.55 7.05
CA TYR A 70 13.25 13.66 7.17
C TYR A 70 13.83 13.30 5.78
N PRO A 71 14.39 14.27 5.04
CA PRO A 71 14.87 14.03 3.67
C PRO A 71 15.86 12.86 3.52
N PHE A 72 16.63 12.57 4.57
CA PHE A 72 17.55 11.44 4.59
C PHE A 72 16.84 10.07 4.53
N LEU A 73 15.64 9.95 5.13
CA LEU A 73 14.81 8.73 5.07
C LEU A 73 14.08 8.61 3.72
N TYR A 74 13.64 9.75 3.17
CA TYR A 74 12.92 9.78 1.90
C TYR A 74 13.68 9.09 0.76
N SER A 75 14.98 9.36 0.65
CA SER A 75 15.81 8.78 -0.43
C SER A 75 15.82 7.26 -0.43
N LEU A 76 15.77 6.64 0.75
CA LEU A 76 15.73 5.19 0.90
C LEU A 76 14.31 4.66 0.67
N ALA A 77 13.30 5.32 1.24
CA ALA A 77 11.90 4.90 1.11
C ALA A 77 11.44 4.85 -0.36
N VAL A 78 11.82 5.84 -1.19
CA VAL A 78 11.47 5.84 -2.62
C VAL A 78 12.18 4.71 -3.37
N ARG A 79 13.42 4.36 -3.01
CA ARG A 79 14.14 3.21 -3.59
C ARG A 79 13.63 1.85 -3.09
N GLN A 80 12.89 1.86 -1.98
CA GLN A 80 12.19 0.69 -1.42
C GLN A 80 10.69 0.78 -1.67
N ASN A 81 10.27 1.46 -2.74
CA ASN A 81 8.85 1.64 -3.05
C ASN A 81 8.16 0.26 -3.13
N PRO A 82 7.25 -0.07 -2.21
CA PRO A 82 6.62 -1.39 -2.16
C PRO A 82 5.67 -1.64 -3.34
N PHE A 83 5.37 -0.62 -4.14
CA PHE A 83 4.54 -0.70 -5.34
C PHE A 83 5.33 -0.69 -6.64
N ASP A 84 6.66 -0.68 -6.56
CA ASP A 84 7.56 -0.90 -7.69
C ASP A 84 8.24 -2.25 -7.53
N MET A 85 7.84 -3.23 -8.36
CA MET A 85 8.39 -4.59 -8.29
C MET A 85 9.86 -4.66 -8.73
N ASP A 86 10.34 -3.65 -9.44
CA ASP A 86 11.71 -3.54 -9.94
C ASP A 86 12.57 -2.60 -9.07
N ALA A 87 12.06 -2.20 -7.90
CA ALA A 87 12.75 -1.29 -6.99
C ALA A 87 14.13 -1.82 -6.57
N LEU A 88 15.18 -1.04 -6.85
CA LEU A 88 16.56 -1.33 -6.45
C LEU A 88 17.01 -0.38 -5.34
N VAL A 89 17.44 -0.97 -4.22
CA VAL A 89 17.90 -0.22 -3.04
C VAL A 89 19.27 0.44 -3.28
N GLU A 90 20.14 -0.26 -4.00
CA GLU A 90 21.51 0.17 -4.28
C GLU A 90 21.57 1.05 -5.53
N VAL A 91 22.39 2.10 -5.47
CA VAL A 91 22.68 2.92 -6.64
C VAL A 91 23.86 2.29 -7.37
N HIS A 92 23.60 1.58 -8.46
CA HIS A 92 24.67 1.14 -9.35
C HIS A 92 25.15 2.32 -10.19
N ALA A 93 26.43 2.67 -10.09
CA ALA A 93 27.02 3.67 -10.95
C ALA A 93 27.02 3.17 -12.41
N ASN A 94 26.35 3.89 -13.31
CA ASN A 94 26.52 3.66 -14.74
C ASN A 94 27.97 3.97 -15.10
N VAL A 95 28.74 2.91 -15.41
CA VAL A 95 30.05 3.06 -16.06
C VAL A 95 29.79 3.60 -17.45
N THR A 96 29.80 4.92 -17.58
CA THR A 96 29.84 5.59 -18.88
C THR A 96 31.10 5.11 -19.60
N LYS A 97 30.96 4.20 -20.55
CA LYS A 97 32.05 3.83 -21.47
C LYS A 97 32.44 5.10 -22.22
N LYS A 98 33.67 5.55 -21.95
CA LYS A 98 34.35 6.62 -22.68
C LYS A 98 34.82 6.11 -24.04
#